data_AF-H9FIL0-F1
#
_entry.id   AF-H9FIL0-F1
#
_cell.length_a   1.000
_cell.length_b   1.000
_cell.length_c   1.000
_cell.angle_alpha   90.00
_cell.angle_beta   90.00
_cell.angle_gamma   90.00
#
_symmetry.space_group_name_H-M   'P 1'
#
loop_
_entity.id
_entity.type
_entity.pdbx_description
1 polymer ?
#
loop_
_entity_poly.entity_id
_entity_poly.type
_entity_poly.pdbx_seq_one_letter_code
_entity_poly.pdbx_strand_id
1 'polypeptide(L)'
;QDLRAVHQQLCSVNSQLESCLPVFPEEPSGMWTVLFGGAPEMTEQEIDSLCYQLQVYLGHGLDTCGWKILSQVLFTETDDPEEYYESLSELRQKGYEEVLQRARKRIQELLDKHKNTESMVELLDLYQMEDEAYSSLAEATTELYQYLLQPFRDMRELAMLRRQQIKISMENDYLGPRRIESLQKEDADWQRKAHMAVLSIQDLTVKYFEITAKAQKAVYDRMRADQKKFGKASWAAAAERMEKLQYAVSKETLQMMRAKEICLEQRKHALKEEMQSLRGGTEAIARLDQLEADYYDLQLQLYEVQFEILKCEELLLTAQLESIKRLISEKRDEVVYYDTYESMEAMLEKEEMAASAYLQREELQKLQQKARQLEARRGRVSAKKSYLRNKKEICIAKHNEKIQQRTRIEDEYRTHHTVQLKREKLHDEEERKSAWVSQERQRTLDRLRTFKQRYPGQVILKSTRLRLAHARRKGAASPVLREDQCDSLPSVLQVEEKTEEVGEGRVKRGPSQTTEPQSLVQLEDTSLTQLEATSLPLSGVTSELPPPVSLPLLNNNLEPCSVTINPLPPPLPPTPPPPPPS
;
A
#
# COMPACT_ATOMS: atom_id res chain seq x y z
N GLN A 1 11.35 -4.44 -52.03
CA GLN A 1 11.96 -3.70 -53.15
C GLN A 1 12.79 -2.51 -52.68
N ASP A 2 12.46 -1.90 -51.55
CA ASP A 2 13.12 -0.69 -51.02
C ASP A 2 14.59 -0.87 -50.64
N LEU A 3 14.96 -2.03 -50.07
CA LEU A 3 16.34 -2.27 -49.63
C LEU A 3 17.34 -2.40 -50.80
N ARG A 4 16.87 -2.79 -52.00
CA ARG A 4 17.71 -2.78 -53.21
C ARG A 4 17.98 -1.36 -53.70
N ALA A 5 17.03 -0.44 -53.54
CA ALA A 5 17.21 0.97 -53.85
C ALA A 5 18.16 1.65 -52.85
N VAL A 6 18.01 1.37 -51.56
CA VAL A 6 18.95 1.75 -50.49
C VAL A 6 20.35 1.24 -50.83
N HIS A 7 20.49 -0.02 -51.21
CA HIS A 7 21.78 -0.61 -51.57
C HIS A 7 22.45 0.12 -52.74
N GLN A 8 21.71 0.49 -53.78
CA GLN A 8 22.25 1.28 -54.90
C GLN A 8 22.75 2.66 -54.45
N GLN A 9 22.01 3.30 -53.53
CA GLN A 9 22.44 4.57 -52.93
C GLN A 9 23.71 4.41 -52.09
N LEU A 10 23.81 3.35 -51.27
CA LEU A 10 25.03 3.06 -50.50
C LEU A 10 26.23 2.72 -51.40
N CYS A 11 26.03 1.96 -52.48
CA CYS A 11 27.08 1.65 -53.46
C CYS A 11 27.59 2.91 -54.17
N SER A 12 26.72 3.92 -54.39
CA SER A 12 27.15 5.21 -54.94
C SER A 12 28.07 5.99 -54.01
N VAL A 13 28.00 5.73 -52.70
CA VAL A 13 28.87 6.30 -51.68
C VAL A 13 30.15 5.47 -51.53
N ASN A 14 30.06 4.14 -51.58
CA ASN A 14 31.20 3.25 -51.54
C ASN A 14 30.95 1.95 -52.34
N SER A 15 31.73 1.76 -53.41
CA SER A 15 31.61 0.62 -54.33
C SER A 15 32.00 -0.73 -53.71
N GLN A 16 32.63 -0.75 -52.53
CA GLN A 16 32.94 -2.01 -51.83
C GLN A 16 31.69 -2.78 -51.41
N LEU A 17 30.55 -2.09 -51.29
CA LEU A 17 29.28 -2.70 -50.89
C LEU A 17 28.61 -3.51 -52.00
N GLU A 18 28.98 -3.34 -53.28
CA GLU A 18 28.31 -3.93 -54.44
C GLU A 18 28.13 -5.46 -54.35
N SER A 19 29.13 -6.17 -53.81
CA SER A 19 29.09 -7.63 -53.66
C SER A 19 28.48 -8.12 -52.35
N CYS A 20 28.09 -7.21 -51.45
CA CYS A 20 27.76 -7.54 -50.06
C CYS A 20 26.26 -7.67 -49.78
N LEU A 21 25.38 -7.31 -50.73
CA LEU A 21 23.94 -7.42 -50.55
C LEU A 21 23.51 -8.89 -50.46
N PRO A 22 22.85 -9.34 -49.37
CA PRO A 22 22.33 -10.69 -49.29
C PRO A 22 21.28 -10.96 -50.37
N VAL A 23 21.18 -12.22 -50.78
CA VAL A 23 20.21 -12.65 -51.78
C VAL A 23 18.83 -12.72 -51.12
N PHE A 24 17.94 -11.82 -51.52
CA PHE A 24 16.54 -11.87 -51.08
C PHE A 24 15.77 -12.94 -51.85
N PRO A 25 14.83 -13.64 -51.19
CA PRO A 25 13.88 -14.49 -51.89
C PRO A 25 13.13 -13.67 -52.94
N GLU A 26 12.92 -14.24 -54.13
CA GLU A 26 12.15 -13.58 -55.18
C GLU A 26 10.68 -13.47 -54.76
N GLU A 27 10.13 -12.26 -54.78
CA GLU A 27 8.68 -12.06 -54.62
C GLU A 27 7.96 -12.75 -55.79
N PRO A 28 7.08 -13.73 -55.55
CA PRO A 28 6.30 -14.35 -56.62
C PRO A 28 5.29 -13.35 -57.17
N SER A 29 5.66 -12.68 -58.26
CA SER A 29 4.79 -11.72 -58.95
C SER A 29 3.94 -12.41 -60.02
N GLY A 30 2.62 -12.29 -59.90
CA GLY A 30 1.66 -12.82 -60.88
C GLY A 30 0.25 -13.05 -60.31
N MET A 31 -0.76 -13.07 -61.18
CA MET A 31 -2.15 -13.38 -60.81
C MET A 31 -2.33 -14.75 -60.10
N TRP A 32 -1.36 -15.65 -60.24
CA TRP A 32 -1.38 -16.99 -59.66
C TRP A 32 -1.16 -16.99 -58.13
N THR A 33 -0.42 -16.03 -57.57
CA THR A 33 -0.17 -15.90 -56.12
C THR A 33 -1.46 -15.52 -55.36
N VAL A 34 -2.36 -14.76 -56.01
CA VAL A 34 -3.66 -14.35 -55.46
C VAL A 34 -4.68 -15.48 -55.51
N LEU A 35 -4.59 -16.37 -56.50
CA LEU A 35 -5.54 -17.47 -56.68
C LEU A 35 -5.22 -18.71 -55.83
N PHE A 36 -3.94 -18.92 -55.48
CA PHE A 36 -3.49 -20.13 -54.78
C PHE A 36 -2.76 -19.87 -53.46
N GLY A 37 -2.66 -18.61 -53.01
CA GLY A 37 -2.26 -18.27 -51.64
C GLY A 37 -0.96 -18.93 -51.19
N GLY A 38 0.10 -18.83 -51.98
CA GLY A 38 1.36 -19.51 -51.68
C GLY A 38 2.57 -18.72 -52.17
N ALA A 39 3.08 -17.82 -51.32
CA ALA A 39 4.53 -17.69 -51.25
C ALA A 39 5.05 -18.92 -50.48
N PRO A 40 6.21 -19.50 -50.82
CA PRO A 40 6.82 -20.49 -49.94
C PRO A 40 7.05 -19.82 -48.58
N GLU A 41 6.37 -20.31 -47.54
CA GLU A 41 6.65 -19.90 -46.16
C GLU A 41 8.11 -20.27 -45.87
N MET A 42 8.97 -19.25 -45.72
CA MET A 42 10.33 -19.48 -45.25
C MET A 42 10.27 -20.13 -43.87
N THR A 43 11.08 -21.15 -43.68
CA THR A 43 11.24 -21.77 -42.36
C THR A 43 11.91 -20.77 -41.40
N GLU A 44 11.65 -20.91 -40.10
CA GLU A 44 12.23 -20.04 -39.05
C GLU A 44 13.76 -19.96 -39.15
N GLN A 45 14.42 -21.06 -39.52
CA GLN A 45 15.88 -21.11 -39.73
C GLN A 45 16.35 -20.29 -40.95
N GLU A 46 15.57 -20.24 -42.02
CA GLU A 46 15.89 -19.44 -43.20
C GLU A 46 15.71 -17.95 -42.91
N ILE A 47 14.69 -17.60 -42.12
CA ILE A 47 14.46 -16.23 -41.64
C ILE A 47 15.62 -15.79 -40.75
N ASP A 48 16.02 -16.61 -39.77
CA ASP A 48 17.16 -16.31 -38.89
C ASP A 48 18.47 -16.11 -39.67
N SER A 49 18.72 -16.97 -40.67
CA SER A 49 19.89 -16.86 -41.53
C SER A 49 19.89 -15.57 -42.35
N LEU A 50 18.76 -15.20 -42.94
CA LEU A 50 18.62 -13.97 -43.71
C LEU A 50 18.76 -12.73 -42.81
N CYS A 51 18.16 -12.73 -41.61
CA CYS A 51 18.30 -11.68 -40.61
C CYS A 51 19.76 -11.49 -40.20
N TYR A 52 20.50 -12.59 -39.96
CA TYR A 52 21.92 -12.53 -39.66
C TYR A 52 22.73 -11.94 -40.81
N GLN A 53 22.49 -12.37 -42.06
CA GLN A 53 23.18 -11.84 -43.23
C GLN A 53 22.89 -10.35 -43.46
N LEU A 54 21.64 -9.93 -43.25
CA LEU A 54 21.23 -8.53 -43.27
C LEU A 54 21.94 -7.71 -42.19
N GLN A 55 22.03 -8.24 -40.98
CA GLN A 55 22.74 -7.59 -39.87
C GLN A 55 24.22 -7.40 -40.21
N VAL A 56 24.87 -8.40 -40.79
CA VAL A 56 26.28 -8.31 -41.23
C VAL A 56 26.44 -7.28 -42.34
N TYR A 57 25.55 -7.28 -43.35
CA TYR A 57 25.57 -6.32 -44.44
C TYR A 57 25.38 -4.87 -43.95
N LEU A 58 24.40 -4.62 -43.08
CA LEU A 58 24.16 -3.30 -42.51
C LEU A 58 25.29 -2.85 -41.58
N GLY A 59 25.91 -3.78 -40.85
CA GLY A 59 27.15 -3.52 -40.10
C GLY A 59 28.29 -3.08 -41.03
N HIS A 60 28.46 -3.74 -42.17
CA HIS A 60 29.45 -3.33 -43.16
C HIS A 60 29.12 -1.98 -43.82
N GLY A 61 27.84 -1.72 -44.09
CA GLY A 61 27.36 -0.41 -44.54
C GLY A 61 27.62 0.69 -43.51
N LEU A 62 27.50 0.39 -42.21
CA LEU A 62 27.78 1.30 -41.12
C LEU A 62 29.28 1.63 -41.05
N ASP A 63 30.14 0.62 -41.13
CA ASP A 63 31.59 0.79 -41.06
C ASP A 63 32.14 1.57 -42.26
N THR A 64 31.54 1.39 -43.45
CA THR A 64 32.04 1.97 -44.70
C THR A 64 31.43 3.33 -45.03
N CYS A 65 30.12 3.52 -44.85
CA CYS A 65 29.42 4.76 -45.17
C CYS A 65 29.20 5.66 -43.94
N GLY A 66 29.35 5.12 -42.73
CA GLY A 66 29.11 5.84 -41.49
C GLY A 66 27.62 6.01 -41.15
N TRP A 67 27.33 6.18 -39.86
CA TRP A 67 25.96 6.22 -39.33
C TRP A 67 25.06 7.25 -40.01
N LYS A 68 25.56 8.48 -40.25
CA LYS A 68 24.73 9.57 -40.79
C LYS A 68 24.19 9.28 -42.19
N ILE A 69 25.03 8.73 -43.07
CA ILE A 69 24.63 8.41 -44.44
C ILE A 69 23.73 7.18 -44.41
N LEU A 70 24.12 6.15 -43.67
CA LEU A 70 23.32 4.94 -43.55
C LEU A 70 21.92 5.24 -43.00
N SER A 71 21.81 6.09 -41.98
CA SER A 71 20.53 6.47 -41.39
C SER A 71 19.69 7.30 -42.36
N GLN A 72 20.26 8.25 -43.10
CA GLN A 72 19.52 9.07 -44.08
C GLN A 72 19.03 8.28 -45.29
N VAL A 73 19.77 7.25 -45.69
CA VAL A 73 19.40 6.39 -46.82
C VAL A 73 18.35 5.37 -46.41
N LEU A 74 18.46 4.80 -45.20
CA LEU A 74 17.48 3.86 -44.67
C LEU A 74 16.19 4.54 -44.20
N PHE A 75 16.28 5.79 -43.74
CA PHE A 75 15.18 6.52 -43.11
C PHE A 75 15.08 7.93 -43.71
N THR A 76 13.94 8.26 -44.31
CA THR A 76 13.68 9.56 -44.93
C THR A 76 13.52 10.67 -43.88
N GLU A 77 14.03 11.89 -44.15
CA GLU A 77 14.04 13.04 -43.21
C GLU A 77 12.67 13.53 -42.71
N THR A 78 11.56 12.95 -43.18
CA THR A 78 10.19 13.29 -42.76
C THR A 78 9.66 12.44 -41.62
N ASP A 79 10.32 11.34 -41.28
CA ASP A 79 9.93 10.48 -40.16
C ASP A 79 10.75 10.89 -38.95
N ASP A 80 10.08 11.34 -37.88
CA ASP A 80 10.76 11.64 -36.62
C ASP A 80 11.47 10.35 -36.16
N PRO A 81 12.82 10.32 -36.07
CA PRO A 81 13.53 9.10 -35.72
C PRO A 81 13.07 8.55 -34.36
N GLU A 82 12.62 9.40 -33.43
CA GLU A 82 12.10 9.00 -32.12
C GLU A 82 10.72 8.34 -32.19
N GLU A 83 9.92 8.58 -33.23
CA GLU A 83 8.60 7.96 -33.45
C GLU A 83 8.70 6.55 -34.07
N TYR A 84 9.84 6.24 -34.72
CA TYR A 84 10.11 4.93 -35.34
C TYR A 84 10.84 3.92 -34.42
N TYR A 85 11.60 4.41 -33.44
CA TYR A 85 12.28 3.53 -32.49
C TYR A 85 11.34 3.15 -31.34
N GLU A 86 10.70 1.98 -31.43
CA GLU A 86 10.32 1.28 -30.20
C GLU A 86 11.60 1.10 -29.39
N SER A 87 11.61 1.59 -28.15
CA SER A 87 12.78 1.40 -27.30
C SER A 87 13.05 -0.10 -27.17
N LEU A 88 14.30 -0.56 -27.23
CA LEU A 88 14.64 -1.96 -26.98
C LEU A 88 14.08 -2.45 -25.64
N SER A 89 13.87 -1.54 -24.68
CA SER A 89 13.19 -1.84 -23.42
C SER A 89 11.70 -2.13 -23.58
N GLU A 90 11.01 -1.40 -24.46
CA GLU A 90 9.59 -1.59 -24.76
C GLU A 90 9.38 -2.88 -25.55
N LEU A 91 10.22 -3.16 -26.54
CA LEU A 91 10.17 -4.42 -27.29
C LEU A 91 10.38 -5.63 -26.38
N ARG A 92 11.37 -5.56 -25.46
CA ARG A 92 11.58 -6.61 -24.46
C ARG A 92 10.41 -6.77 -23.52
N GLN A 93 9.85 -5.65 -23.04
CA GLN A 93 8.67 -5.67 -22.17
C GLN A 93 7.49 -6.36 -22.88
N LYS A 94 7.19 -5.96 -24.12
CA LYS A 94 6.15 -6.58 -24.95
C LYS A 94 6.40 -8.08 -25.11
N GLY A 95 7.64 -8.51 -25.34
CA GLY A 95 8.00 -9.92 -25.43
C GLY A 95 7.63 -10.71 -24.15
N TYR A 96 7.95 -10.18 -22.97
CA TYR A 96 7.55 -10.80 -21.70
C TYR A 96 6.03 -10.81 -21.51
N GLU A 97 5.37 -9.71 -21.86
CA GLU A 97 3.91 -9.61 -21.79
C GLU A 97 3.21 -10.61 -22.72
N GLU A 98 3.72 -10.82 -23.93
CA GLU A 98 3.19 -11.82 -24.88
C GLU A 98 3.35 -13.25 -24.36
N VAL A 99 4.49 -13.59 -23.74
CA VAL A 99 4.69 -14.89 -23.08
C VAL A 99 3.65 -15.08 -21.98
N LEU A 100 3.45 -14.05 -21.16
CA LEU A 100 2.44 -14.07 -20.10
C LEU A 100 1.02 -14.22 -20.66
N GLN A 101 0.67 -13.51 -21.74
CA GLN A 101 -0.64 -13.64 -22.40
C GLN A 101 -0.87 -15.03 -22.98
N ARG A 102 0.15 -15.63 -23.60
CA ARG A 102 0.07 -17.02 -24.08
C ARG A 102 -0.18 -18.01 -22.94
N ALA A 103 0.52 -17.86 -21.81
CA ALA A 103 0.30 -18.69 -20.63
C ALA A 103 -1.12 -18.52 -20.05
N ARG A 104 -1.64 -17.29 -20.03
CA ARG A 104 -3.03 -17.00 -19.61
C ARG A 104 -4.06 -17.64 -20.52
N LYS A 105 -3.86 -17.55 -21.84
CA LYS A 105 -4.75 -18.17 -22.82
C LYS A 105 -4.79 -19.69 -22.64
N ARG A 106 -3.63 -20.34 -22.43
CA ARG A 106 -3.53 -21.77 -22.12
C ARG A 106 -4.37 -22.14 -20.89
N ILE A 107 -4.25 -21.38 -19.79
CA ILE A 107 -5.07 -21.61 -18.60
C ILE A 107 -6.55 -21.48 -18.95
N GLN A 108 -6.95 -20.40 -19.63
CA GLN A 108 -8.35 -20.18 -20.01
C GLN A 108 -8.94 -21.34 -20.82
N GLU A 109 -8.19 -21.86 -21.79
CA GLU A 109 -8.60 -23.05 -22.57
C GLU A 109 -8.79 -24.29 -21.69
N LEU A 110 -7.93 -24.50 -20.69
CA LEU A 110 -8.09 -25.59 -19.72
C LEU A 110 -9.31 -25.36 -18.81
N LEU A 111 -9.58 -24.12 -18.39
CA LEU A 111 -10.78 -23.77 -17.60
C LEU A 111 -12.06 -24.07 -18.36
N ASP A 112 -12.08 -23.78 -19.66
CA ASP A 112 -13.25 -24.02 -20.50
C ASP A 112 -13.49 -25.52 -20.71
N LYS A 113 -12.43 -26.33 -20.81
CA LYS A 113 -12.54 -27.79 -20.77
C LYS A 113 -13.06 -28.28 -19.42
N HIS A 114 -12.49 -27.77 -18.33
CA HIS A 114 -12.84 -28.14 -16.96
C HIS A 114 -14.34 -27.93 -16.65
N LYS A 115 -14.98 -26.89 -17.20
CA LYS A 115 -16.43 -26.65 -17.05
C LYS A 115 -17.29 -27.80 -17.57
N ASN A 116 -16.81 -28.53 -18.57
CA ASN A 116 -17.56 -29.58 -19.26
C ASN A 116 -17.22 -30.99 -18.75
N THR A 117 -16.28 -31.11 -17.80
CA THR A 117 -15.82 -32.40 -17.27
C THR A 117 -16.56 -32.77 -16.00
N GLU A 118 -17.19 -33.94 -16.02
CA GLU A 118 -17.92 -34.50 -14.85
C GLU A 118 -17.26 -35.77 -14.30
N SER A 119 -16.38 -36.41 -15.06
CA SER A 119 -15.66 -37.63 -14.68
C SER A 119 -14.47 -37.30 -13.76
N MET A 120 -14.37 -37.99 -12.61
CA MET A 120 -13.24 -37.85 -11.70
C MET A 120 -11.91 -38.22 -12.37
N VAL A 121 -11.88 -39.22 -13.25
CA VAL A 121 -10.63 -39.65 -13.91
C VAL A 121 -10.12 -38.58 -14.86
N GLU A 122 -10.99 -38.06 -15.73
CA GLU A 122 -10.65 -36.96 -16.66
C GLU A 122 -10.27 -35.68 -15.91
N LEU A 123 -10.88 -35.46 -14.75
CA LEU A 123 -10.60 -34.31 -13.90
C LEU A 123 -9.20 -34.38 -13.27
N LEU A 124 -8.73 -35.57 -12.89
CA LEU A 124 -7.36 -35.76 -12.37
C LEU A 124 -6.31 -35.41 -13.43
N ASP A 125 -6.52 -35.83 -14.67
CA ASP A 125 -5.65 -35.49 -15.80
C ASP A 125 -5.69 -33.97 -16.09
N LEU A 126 -6.87 -33.36 -16.02
CA LEU A 126 -7.03 -31.91 -16.15
C LEU A 126 -6.31 -31.15 -15.05
N TYR A 127 -6.37 -31.62 -13.80
CA TYR A 127 -5.67 -31.00 -12.69
C TYR A 127 -4.15 -31.00 -12.88
N GLN A 128 -3.58 -32.06 -13.43
CA GLN A 128 -2.17 -32.11 -13.76
C GLN A 128 -1.82 -31.06 -14.84
N MET A 129 -2.60 -31.00 -15.91
CA MET A 129 -2.42 -29.99 -16.96
C MET A 129 -2.61 -28.54 -16.43
N GLU A 130 -3.54 -28.32 -15.51
CA GLU A 130 -3.74 -27.04 -14.84
C GLU A 130 -2.52 -26.65 -13.98
N ASP A 131 -1.94 -27.60 -13.24
CA ASP A 131 -0.77 -27.35 -12.39
C ASP A 131 0.47 -26.99 -13.24
N GLU A 132 0.66 -27.68 -14.37
CA GLU A 132 1.71 -27.37 -15.36
C GLU A 132 1.50 -25.98 -15.99
N ALA A 133 0.29 -25.70 -16.48
CA ALA A 133 -0.03 -24.40 -17.07
C ALA A 133 0.09 -23.25 -16.05
N TYR A 134 -0.26 -23.51 -14.79
CA TYR A 134 -0.06 -22.56 -13.70
C TYR A 134 1.43 -22.31 -13.41
N SER A 135 2.28 -23.36 -13.44
CA SER A 135 3.74 -23.19 -13.32
C SER A 135 4.28 -22.27 -14.40
N SER A 136 3.89 -22.50 -15.67
CA SER A 136 4.30 -21.63 -16.78
C SER A 136 3.78 -20.19 -16.64
N LEU A 137 2.57 -20.00 -16.13
CA LEU A 137 2.04 -18.66 -15.83
C LEU A 137 2.87 -17.98 -14.72
N ALA A 138 3.20 -18.71 -13.66
CA ALA A 138 3.98 -18.18 -12.54
C ALA A 138 5.40 -17.81 -12.98
N GLU A 139 6.04 -18.64 -13.82
CA GLU A 139 7.34 -18.38 -14.44
C GLU A 139 7.29 -17.12 -15.32
N ALA A 140 6.35 -17.04 -16.26
CA ALA A 140 6.19 -15.87 -17.13
C ALA A 140 5.92 -14.57 -16.33
N THR A 141 5.10 -14.66 -15.28
CA THR A 141 4.85 -13.53 -14.37
C THR A 141 6.13 -13.14 -13.64
N THR A 142 6.89 -14.12 -13.16
CA THR A 142 8.14 -13.89 -12.44
C THR A 142 9.17 -13.20 -13.33
N GLU A 143 9.36 -13.67 -14.57
CA GLU A 143 10.30 -13.07 -15.53
C GLU A 143 9.93 -11.62 -15.86
N LEU A 144 8.64 -11.34 -16.14
CA LEU A 144 8.16 -9.99 -16.37
C LEU A 144 8.45 -9.08 -15.17
N TYR A 145 8.11 -9.50 -13.94
CA TYR A 145 8.33 -8.67 -12.75
C TYR A 145 9.82 -8.52 -12.40
N GLN A 146 10.65 -9.53 -12.68
CA GLN A 146 12.10 -9.39 -12.54
C GLN A 146 12.65 -8.33 -13.48
N TYR A 147 12.17 -8.31 -14.73
CA TYR A 147 12.51 -7.29 -15.71
C TYR A 147 12.05 -5.89 -15.27
N LEU A 148 10.78 -5.75 -14.86
CA LEU A 148 10.22 -4.47 -14.40
C LEU A 148 10.90 -3.92 -13.13
N LEU A 149 11.39 -4.80 -12.25
CA LEU A 149 12.11 -4.39 -11.05
C LEU A 149 13.53 -3.89 -11.34
N GLN A 150 14.14 -4.29 -12.46
CA GLN A 150 15.55 -4.07 -12.73
C GLN A 150 15.95 -2.58 -12.75
N PRO A 151 15.24 -1.68 -13.46
CA PRO A 151 15.61 -0.26 -13.49
C PRO A 151 15.66 0.37 -12.10
N PHE A 152 14.75 -0.01 -11.20
CA PHE A 152 14.73 0.51 -9.84
C PHE A 152 15.86 -0.06 -8.97
N ARG A 153 16.22 -1.34 -9.17
CA ARG A 153 17.39 -1.94 -8.50
C ARG A 153 18.67 -1.22 -8.92
N ASP A 154 18.84 -1.01 -10.21
CA ASP A 154 19.99 -0.30 -10.79
C ASP A 154 20.05 1.15 -10.28
N MET A 155 18.92 1.86 -10.25
CA MET A 155 18.84 3.23 -9.74
C MET A 155 19.19 3.32 -8.25
N ARG A 156 18.73 2.36 -7.43
CA ARG A 156 19.08 2.28 -6.01
C ARG A 156 20.59 2.07 -5.83
N GLU A 157 21.18 1.15 -6.58
CA GLU A 157 22.62 0.85 -6.52
C GLU A 157 23.47 2.01 -7.02
N LEU A 158 23.14 2.58 -8.18
CA LEU A 158 23.79 3.75 -8.74
C LEU A 158 23.75 4.94 -7.76
N ALA A 159 22.57 5.20 -7.17
CA ALA A 159 22.44 6.27 -6.19
C ALA A 159 23.31 6.03 -4.96
N MET A 160 23.37 4.81 -4.42
CA MET A 160 24.27 4.48 -3.30
C MET A 160 25.75 4.71 -3.65
N LEU A 161 26.18 4.28 -4.83
CA LEU A 161 27.56 4.51 -5.31
C LEU A 161 27.88 6.00 -5.46
N ARG A 162 26.96 6.78 -6.04
CA ARG A 162 27.14 8.24 -6.20
C ARG A 162 27.22 8.95 -4.86
N ARG A 163 26.38 8.60 -3.91
CA ARG A 163 26.44 9.14 -2.54
C ARG A 163 27.76 8.81 -1.84
N GLN A 164 28.25 7.58 -1.99
CA GLN A 164 29.56 7.20 -1.46
C GLN A 164 30.70 8.03 -2.10
N GLN A 165 30.66 8.23 -3.41
CA GLN A 165 31.62 9.08 -4.13
C GLN A 165 31.56 10.54 -3.65
N ILE A 166 30.37 11.10 -3.46
CA ILE A 166 30.18 12.44 -2.92
C ILE A 166 30.76 12.54 -1.51
N LYS A 167 30.48 11.55 -0.65
CA LYS A 167 31.04 11.51 0.70
C LYS A 167 32.58 11.52 0.71
N ILE A 168 33.21 10.69 -0.11
CA ILE A 168 34.67 10.69 -0.28
C ILE A 168 35.16 12.06 -0.77
N SER A 169 34.46 12.68 -1.72
CA SER A 169 34.84 14.00 -2.20
C SER A 169 34.74 15.08 -1.10
N MET A 170 33.73 15.00 -0.22
CA MET A 170 33.56 15.95 0.90
C MET A 170 34.62 15.80 1.99
N GLU A 171 35.27 14.64 2.10
CA GLU A 171 36.41 14.40 3.01
C GLU A 171 37.70 15.09 2.50
N ASN A 172 37.69 15.67 1.30
CA ASN A 172 38.82 16.40 0.75
C ASN A 172 38.89 17.84 1.30
N ASP A 173 39.97 18.14 2.04
CA ASP A 173 40.21 19.44 2.68
C ASP A 173 40.42 20.62 1.71
N TYR A 174 40.65 20.36 0.42
CA TYR A 174 40.87 21.41 -0.59
C TYR A 174 39.58 22.00 -1.19
N LEU A 175 38.40 21.55 -0.74
CA LEU A 175 37.12 22.03 -1.26
C LEU A 175 36.65 23.32 -0.58
N GLY A 176 36.28 24.32 -1.40
CA GLY A 176 35.66 25.55 -0.90
C GLY A 176 34.20 25.36 -0.46
N PRO A 177 33.65 26.25 0.40
CA PRO A 177 32.32 26.11 1.01
C PRO A 177 31.19 26.00 -0.01
N ARG A 178 31.25 26.75 -1.11
CA ARG A 178 30.25 26.66 -2.20
C ARG A 178 30.21 25.28 -2.87
N ARG A 179 31.37 24.62 -3.00
CA ARG A 179 31.43 23.27 -3.58
C ARG A 179 30.91 22.23 -2.61
N ILE A 180 31.19 22.39 -1.31
CA ILE A 180 30.63 21.54 -0.25
C ILE A 180 29.09 21.64 -0.23
N GLU A 181 28.53 22.85 -0.27
CA GLU A 181 27.07 23.06 -0.34
C GLU A 181 26.45 22.42 -1.60
N SER A 182 27.13 22.52 -2.76
CA SER A 182 26.70 21.85 -4.00
C SER A 182 26.68 20.33 -3.82
N LEU A 183 27.74 19.75 -3.25
CA LEU A 183 27.84 18.31 -3.00
C LEU A 183 26.79 17.82 -2.00
N GLN A 184 26.46 18.62 -0.98
CA GLN A 184 25.38 18.31 -0.05
C GLN A 184 24.00 18.27 -0.74
N LYS A 185 23.75 19.21 -1.66
CA LYS A 185 22.52 19.20 -2.48
C LYS A 185 22.49 17.97 -3.40
N GLU A 186 23.61 17.68 -4.06
CA GLU A 186 23.74 16.48 -4.90
C GLU A 186 23.49 15.19 -4.08
N ASP A 187 24.04 15.06 -2.86
CA ASP A 187 23.79 13.90 -1.98
C ASP A 187 22.31 13.77 -1.62
N ALA A 188 21.65 14.88 -1.28
CA ALA A 188 20.22 14.89 -0.95
C ALA A 188 19.35 14.46 -2.15
N ASP A 189 19.72 14.89 -3.36
CA ASP A 189 19.01 14.48 -4.58
C ASP A 189 19.21 13.00 -4.89
N TRP A 190 20.43 12.48 -4.74
CA TRP A 190 20.69 11.05 -4.87
C TRP A 190 20.00 10.22 -3.77
N GLN A 191 19.91 10.75 -2.54
CA GLN A 191 19.14 10.13 -1.47
C GLN A 191 17.67 10.02 -1.83
N ARG A 192 17.08 11.09 -2.39
CA ARG A 192 15.69 11.10 -2.86
C ARG A 192 15.48 10.06 -3.95
N LYS A 193 16.36 10.00 -4.95
CA LYS A 193 16.30 8.99 -6.04
C LYS A 193 16.40 7.56 -5.50
N ALA A 194 17.32 7.30 -4.57
CA ALA A 194 17.45 5.98 -3.92
C ALA A 194 16.17 5.61 -3.15
N HIS A 195 15.60 6.56 -2.42
CA HIS A 195 14.38 6.34 -1.64
C HIS A 195 13.17 6.04 -2.54
N MET A 196 12.98 6.82 -3.61
CA MET A 196 11.92 6.58 -4.60
C MET A 196 12.07 5.20 -5.24
N ALA A 197 13.30 4.83 -5.65
CA ALA A 197 13.55 3.50 -6.21
C ALA A 197 13.20 2.36 -5.23
N VAL A 198 13.46 2.53 -3.92
CA VAL A 198 13.06 1.55 -2.90
C VAL A 198 11.53 1.44 -2.80
N LEU A 199 10.81 2.56 -2.83
CA LEU A 199 9.34 2.56 -2.82
C LEU A 199 8.77 1.86 -4.06
N SER A 200 9.28 2.16 -5.25
CA SER A 200 8.83 1.51 -6.49
C SER A 200 9.10 0.00 -6.48
N ILE A 201 10.25 -0.45 -5.96
CA ILE A 201 10.55 -1.88 -5.77
C ILE A 201 9.50 -2.55 -4.86
N GLN A 202 9.17 -1.90 -3.74
CA GLN A 202 8.21 -2.43 -2.78
C GLN A 202 6.80 -2.53 -3.39
N ASP A 203 6.33 -1.48 -4.07
CA ASP A 203 5.00 -1.46 -4.69
C ASP A 203 4.87 -2.53 -5.78
N LEU A 204 5.89 -2.67 -6.64
CA LEU A 204 5.93 -3.75 -7.64
C LEU A 204 5.95 -5.14 -6.99
N THR A 205 6.68 -5.31 -5.89
CA THR A 205 6.73 -6.58 -5.14
C THR A 205 5.38 -6.93 -4.54
N VAL A 206 4.65 -5.95 -3.97
CA VAL A 206 3.30 -6.18 -3.45
C VAL A 206 2.35 -6.59 -4.58
N LYS A 207 2.41 -5.90 -5.74
CA LYS A 207 1.59 -6.24 -6.91
C LYS A 207 1.87 -7.65 -7.42
N TYR A 208 3.14 -8.04 -7.54
CA TYR A 208 3.55 -9.38 -7.92
C TYR A 208 2.88 -10.44 -7.03
N PHE A 209 3.06 -10.33 -5.71
CA PHE A 209 2.48 -11.29 -4.78
C PHE A 209 0.95 -11.24 -4.73
N GLU A 210 0.35 -10.08 -5.00
CA GLU A 210 -1.09 -9.97 -5.11
C GLU A 210 -1.64 -10.74 -6.31
N ILE A 211 -0.97 -10.67 -7.46
CA ILE A 211 -1.35 -11.41 -8.67
C ILE A 211 -1.15 -12.92 -8.43
N THR A 212 0.01 -13.35 -7.92
CA THR A 212 0.28 -14.77 -7.71
C THR A 212 -0.64 -15.38 -6.64
N ALA A 213 -0.86 -14.69 -5.51
CA ALA A 213 -1.76 -15.17 -4.47
C ALA A 213 -3.22 -15.26 -4.95
N LYS A 214 -3.69 -14.28 -5.75
CA LYS A 214 -5.02 -14.34 -6.36
C LYS A 214 -5.16 -15.52 -7.32
N ALA A 215 -4.16 -15.74 -8.18
CA ALA A 215 -4.17 -16.85 -9.13
C ALA A 215 -4.16 -18.21 -8.41
N GLN A 216 -3.27 -18.40 -7.42
CA GLN A 216 -3.21 -19.61 -6.60
C GLN A 216 -4.54 -19.89 -5.88
N LYS A 217 -5.14 -18.84 -5.30
CA LYS A 217 -6.42 -18.93 -4.60
C LYS A 217 -7.54 -19.36 -5.53
N ALA A 218 -7.56 -18.84 -6.76
CA ALA A 218 -8.58 -19.22 -7.75
C ALA A 218 -8.52 -20.72 -8.12
N VAL A 219 -7.32 -21.30 -8.19
CA VAL A 219 -7.15 -22.75 -8.42
C VAL A 219 -7.68 -23.55 -7.23
N TYR A 220 -7.33 -23.15 -6.00
CA TYR A 220 -7.82 -23.81 -4.79
C TYR A 220 -9.35 -23.72 -4.62
N ASP A 221 -9.93 -22.54 -4.82
CA ASP A 221 -11.37 -22.33 -4.66
C ASP A 221 -12.18 -23.14 -5.66
N ARG A 222 -11.65 -23.34 -6.88
CA ARG A 222 -12.24 -24.22 -7.89
C ARG A 222 -12.23 -25.68 -7.45
N MET A 223 -11.07 -26.19 -7.05
CA MET A 223 -10.94 -27.55 -6.53
C MET A 223 -11.85 -27.77 -5.30
N ARG A 224 -12.04 -26.74 -4.46
CA ARG A 224 -12.98 -26.78 -3.34
C ARG A 224 -14.44 -26.84 -3.79
N ALA A 225 -14.79 -26.22 -4.91
CA ALA A 225 -16.11 -26.37 -5.51
C ALA A 225 -16.33 -27.80 -6.02
N ASP A 226 -15.31 -28.40 -6.63
CA ASP A 226 -15.39 -29.78 -7.13
C ASP A 226 -15.46 -30.81 -6.00
N GLN A 227 -14.77 -30.57 -4.88
CA GLN A 227 -14.90 -31.40 -3.68
C GLN A 227 -16.35 -31.58 -3.23
N LYS A 228 -17.19 -30.56 -3.41
CA LYS A 228 -18.61 -30.64 -3.03
C LYS A 228 -19.44 -31.48 -4.01
N LYS A 229 -18.98 -31.67 -5.24
CA LYS A 229 -19.66 -32.45 -6.29
C LYS A 229 -19.39 -33.95 -6.16
N PHE A 230 -18.22 -34.32 -5.65
CA PHE A 230 -17.81 -35.72 -5.55
C PHE A 230 -18.01 -36.32 -4.16
N GLY A 231 -18.32 -37.62 -4.11
CA GLY A 231 -18.36 -38.39 -2.87
C GLY A 231 -16.97 -38.61 -2.27
N LYS A 232 -16.91 -38.92 -0.97
CA LYS A 232 -15.64 -39.09 -0.23
C LYS A 232 -14.68 -40.12 -0.86
N ALA A 233 -15.21 -41.23 -1.38
CA ALA A 233 -14.40 -42.28 -2.01
C ALA A 233 -13.75 -41.81 -3.32
N SER A 234 -14.54 -41.17 -4.20
CA SER A 234 -14.02 -40.61 -5.45
C SER A 234 -13.04 -39.46 -5.21
N TRP A 235 -13.29 -38.62 -4.19
CA TRP A 235 -12.42 -37.50 -3.85
C TRP A 235 -11.07 -37.92 -3.25
N ALA A 236 -10.95 -39.12 -2.71
CA ALA A 236 -9.72 -39.58 -2.05
C ALA A 236 -8.49 -39.48 -2.97
N ALA A 237 -8.67 -39.74 -4.27
CA ALA A 237 -7.59 -39.61 -5.27
C ALA A 237 -7.10 -38.16 -5.48
N ALA A 238 -7.94 -37.16 -5.21
CA ALA A 238 -7.63 -35.74 -5.37
C ALA A 238 -7.25 -35.05 -4.05
N ALA A 239 -7.40 -35.73 -2.91
CA ALA A 239 -7.20 -35.14 -1.58
C ALA A 239 -5.79 -34.59 -1.38
N GLU A 240 -4.77 -35.30 -1.85
CA GLU A 240 -3.37 -34.87 -1.71
C GLU A 240 -3.10 -33.55 -2.46
N ARG A 241 -3.62 -33.40 -3.69
CA ARG A 241 -3.48 -32.14 -4.43
C ARG A 241 -4.18 -31.00 -3.71
N MET A 242 -5.35 -31.24 -3.11
CA MET A 242 -6.06 -30.22 -2.34
C MET A 242 -5.23 -29.72 -1.14
N GLU A 243 -4.59 -30.64 -0.41
CA GLU A 243 -3.69 -30.30 0.71
C GLU A 243 -2.50 -29.46 0.23
N LYS A 244 -1.88 -29.83 -0.90
CA LYS A 244 -0.78 -29.08 -1.52
C LYS A 244 -1.22 -27.67 -1.92
N LEU A 245 -2.38 -27.51 -2.55
CA LEU A 245 -2.92 -26.21 -2.93
C LEU A 245 -3.26 -25.35 -1.71
N GLN A 246 -3.85 -25.91 -0.65
CA GLN A 246 -4.12 -25.18 0.59
C GLN A 246 -2.83 -24.62 1.21
N TYR A 247 -1.77 -25.43 1.24
CA TYR A 247 -0.45 -25.00 1.67
C TYR A 247 0.09 -23.87 0.78
N ALA A 248 0.05 -24.05 -0.54
CA ALA A 248 0.54 -23.06 -1.51
C ALA A 248 -0.20 -21.72 -1.39
N VAL A 249 -1.54 -21.71 -1.34
CA VAL A 249 -2.34 -20.49 -1.14
C VAL A 249 -1.95 -19.79 0.14
N SER A 250 -1.81 -20.53 1.24
CA SER A 250 -1.48 -19.96 2.54
C SER A 250 -0.07 -19.36 2.55
N LYS A 251 0.88 -19.99 1.83
CA LYS A 251 2.25 -19.52 1.68
C LYS A 251 2.33 -18.25 0.82
N GLU A 252 1.71 -18.25 -0.36
CA GLU A 252 1.70 -17.09 -1.26
C GLU A 252 0.99 -15.88 -0.61
N THR A 253 -0.16 -16.12 0.02
CA THR A 253 -0.89 -15.07 0.75
C THR A 253 -0.04 -14.52 1.91
N LEU A 254 0.69 -15.38 2.62
CA LEU A 254 1.61 -14.92 3.66
C LEU A 254 2.70 -13.99 3.10
N GLN A 255 3.29 -14.32 1.95
CA GLN A 255 4.29 -13.44 1.32
C GLN A 255 3.70 -12.10 0.88
N MET A 256 2.51 -12.11 0.27
CA MET A 256 1.76 -10.89 -0.06
C MET A 256 1.54 -10.02 1.18
N MET A 257 1.06 -10.61 2.29
CA MET A 257 0.78 -9.84 3.49
C MET A 257 2.04 -9.32 4.17
N ARG A 258 3.16 -10.06 4.13
CA ARG A 258 4.46 -9.58 4.62
C ARG A 258 5.00 -8.43 3.78
N ALA A 259 4.86 -8.49 2.45
CA ALA A 259 5.21 -7.37 1.59
C ALA A 259 4.37 -6.13 1.90
N LYS A 260 3.05 -6.30 2.09
CA LYS A 260 2.14 -5.21 2.50
C LYS A 260 2.50 -4.62 3.87
N GLU A 261 2.88 -5.45 4.83
CA GLU A 261 3.32 -5.02 6.17
C GLU A 261 4.51 -4.06 6.07
N ILE A 262 5.55 -4.43 5.31
CA ILE A 262 6.75 -3.59 5.12
C ILE A 262 6.38 -2.22 4.54
N CYS A 263 5.53 -2.19 3.50
CA CYS A 263 5.11 -0.94 2.86
C CYS A 263 4.30 -0.04 3.81
N LEU A 264 3.42 -0.63 4.62
CA LEU A 264 2.63 0.10 5.61
C LEU A 264 3.50 0.63 6.75
N GLU A 265 4.47 -0.18 7.22
CA GLU A 265 5.42 0.25 8.24
C GLU A 265 6.25 1.43 7.74
N GLN A 266 6.78 1.37 6.51
CA GLN A 266 7.54 2.48 5.93
C GLN A 266 6.70 3.76 5.82
N ARG A 267 5.47 3.68 5.26
CA ARG A 267 4.55 4.83 5.18
C ARG A 267 4.26 5.43 6.55
N LYS A 268 4.06 4.58 7.56
CA LYS A 268 3.85 5.02 8.93
C LYS A 268 5.08 5.71 9.54
N HIS A 269 6.29 5.26 9.21
CA HIS A 269 7.52 5.94 9.65
C HIS A 269 7.67 7.29 8.96
N ALA A 270 7.41 7.37 7.66
CA ALA A 270 7.42 8.63 6.90
C ALA A 270 6.43 9.65 7.48
N LEU A 271 5.20 9.24 7.83
CA LEU A 271 4.24 10.14 8.50
C LEU A 271 4.78 10.66 9.83
N LYS A 272 5.46 9.83 10.64
CA LYS A 272 6.07 10.29 11.90
C LYS A 272 7.16 11.33 11.67
N GLU A 273 7.99 11.14 10.65
CA GLU A 273 9.03 12.12 10.28
C GLU A 273 8.39 13.44 9.81
N GLU A 274 7.33 13.36 9.01
CA GLU A 274 6.59 14.55 8.57
C GLU A 274 5.99 15.30 9.77
N MET A 275 5.33 14.59 10.70
CA MET A 275 4.77 15.18 11.92
C MET A 275 5.84 15.88 12.78
N GLN A 276 7.06 15.33 12.86
CA GLN A 276 8.18 15.93 13.60
C GLN A 276 8.78 17.15 12.90
N SER A 277 8.63 17.25 11.57
CA SER A 277 9.19 18.34 10.77
C SER A 277 8.33 19.61 10.75
N LEU A 278 7.06 19.52 11.18
CA LEU A 278 6.12 20.65 11.19
C LEU A 278 6.61 21.80 12.10
N ARG A 279 6.53 23.02 11.58
CA ARG A 279 6.84 24.25 12.33
C ARG A 279 5.53 24.88 12.83
N GLY A 280 5.54 25.49 14.03
CA GLY A 280 4.33 26.00 14.67
C GLY A 280 3.53 27.01 13.83
N GLY A 281 2.22 27.06 14.05
CA GLY A 281 1.27 27.91 13.33
C GLY A 281 -0.12 27.27 13.27
N THR A 282 -1.15 28.04 12.93
CA THR A 282 -2.54 27.53 12.79
C THR A 282 -2.66 26.50 11.67
N GLU A 283 -1.99 26.72 10.54
CA GLU A 283 -1.94 25.77 9.41
C GLU A 283 -1.23 24.46 9.78
N ALA A 284 -0.18 24.54 10.59
CA ALA A 284 0.55 23.38 11.07
C ALA A 284 -0.27 22.52 12.05
N ILE A 285 -1.14 23.15 12.84
CA ILE A 285 -2.08 22.42 13.72
C ILE A 285 -3.11 21.65 12.89
N ALA A 286 -3.69 22.28 11.87
CA ALA A 286 -4.62 21.59 10.97
C ALA A 286 -3.94 20.45 10.20
N ARG A 287 -2.70 20.66 9.73
CA ARG A 287 -1.91 19.60 9.09
C ARG A 287 -1.58 18.47 10.06
N LEU A 288 -1.22 18.78 11.31
CA LEU A 288 -0.95 17.79 12.34
C LEU A 288 -2.19 16.93 12.62
N ASP A 289 -3.37 17.54 12.72
CA ASP A 289 -4.63 16.81 12.92
C ASP A 289 -4.92 15.83 11.77
N GLN A 290 -4.66 16.24 10.52
CA GLN A 290 -4.76 15.34 9.38
C GLN A 290 -3.76 14.18 9.45
N LEU A 291 -2.48 14.48 9.73
CA LEU A 291 -1.44 13.45 9.85
C LEU A 291 -1.71 12.48 11.01
N GLU A 292 -2.31 12.94 12.10
CA GLU A 292 -2.76 12.09 13.21
C GLU A 292 -3.88 11.13 12.79
N ALA A 293 -4.81 11.58 11.94
CA ALA A 293 -5.86 10.73 11.39
C ALA A 293 -5.26 9.68 10.43
N ASP A 294 -4.42 10.10 9.48
CA ASP A 294 -3.75 9.21 8.53
C ASP A 294 -2.89 8.15 9.27
N TYR A 295 -2.20 8.57 10.34
CA TYR A 295 -1.41 7.67 11.19
C TYR A 295 -2.28 6.61 11.87
N TYR A 296 -3.45 7.00 12.36
CA TYR A 296 -4.40 6.08 12.97
C TYR A 296 -4.96 5.07 11.94
N ASP A 297 -5.32 5.54 10.74
CA ASP A 297 -5.80 4.66 9.67
C ASP A 297 -4.74 3.64 9.26
N LEU A 298 -3.49 4.08 9.08
CA LEU A 298 -2.36 3.16 8.84
C LEU A 298 -2.15 2.18 9.99
N GLN A 299 -2.36 2.62 11.25
CA GLN A 299 -2.24 1.73 12.40
C GLN A 299 -3.30 0.62 12.40
N LEU A 300 -4.54 0.93 12.01
CA LEU A 300 -5.59 -0.07 11.85
C LEU A 300 -5.29 -1.03 10.70
N GLN A 301 -4.85 -0.53 9.55
CA GLN A 301 -4.45 -1.35 8.41
C GLN A 301 -3.30 -2.30 8.79
N LEU A 302 -2.32 -1.83 9.57
CA LEU A 302 -1.24 -2.69 10.09
C LEU A 302 -1.78 -3.82 10.97
N TYR A 303 -2.74 -3.55 11.86
CA TYR A 303 -3.35 -4.60 12.66
C TYR A 303 -4.12 -5.62 11.81
N GLU A 304 -4.80 -5.18 10.74
CA GLU A 304 -5.47 -6.07 9.80
C GLU A 304 -4.48 -6.96 9.06
N VAL A 305 -3.40 -6.37 8.53
CA VAL A 305 -2.36 -7.12 7.82
C VAL A 305 -1.67 -8.11 8.76
N GLN A 306 -1.29 -7.68 9.96
CA GLN A 306 -0.70 -8.55 10.99
C GLN A 306 -1.64 -9.69 11.41
N PHE A 307 -2.95 -9.43 11.46
CA PHE A 307 -3.93 -10.45 11.78
C PHE A 307 -4.03 -11.49 10.66
N GLU A 308 -4.07 -11.06 9.41
CA GLU A 308 -4.09 -11.94 8.23
C GLU A 308 -2.77 -12.73 8.08
N ILE A 309 -1.61 -12.14 8.40
CA ILE A 309 -0.33 -12.85 8.51
C ILE A 309 -0.46 -14.02 9.50
N LEU A 310 -0.91 -13.74 10.73
CA LEU A 310 -1.06 -14.78 11.75
C LEU A 310 -2.10 -15.83 11.35
N LYS A 311 -3.13 -15.45 10.59
CA LYS A 311 -4.12 -16.38 10.04
C LYS A 311 -3.50 -17.30 8.98
N CYS A 312 -2.67 -16.78 8.09
CA CYS A 312 -1.94 -17.60 7.12
C CYS A 312 -0.94 -18.54 7.83
N GLU A 313 -0.22 -18.06 8.86
CA GLU A 313 0.67 -18.90 9.68
C GLU A 313 -0.10 -20.05 10.37
N GLU A 314 -1.29 -19.78 10.91
CA GLU A 314 -2.16 -20.80 11.51
C GLU A 314 -2.65 -21.82 10.47
N LEU A 315 -3.02 -21.39 9.26
CA LEU A 315 -3.42 -22.27 8.17
C LEU A 315 -2.25 -23.16 7.70
N LEU A 316 -1.04 -22.61 7.57
CA LEU A 316 0.16 -23.40 7.23
C LEU A 316 0.45 -24.48 8.27
N LEU A 317 0.36 -24.15 9.56
CA LEU A 317 0.52 -25.12 10.64
C LEU A 317 -0.59 -26.18 10.62
N THR A 318 -1.81 -25.80 10.22
CA THR A 318 -2.95 -26.72 10.12
C THR A 318 -2.77 -27.70 8.96
N ALA A 319 -2.37 -27.22 7.77
CA ALA A 319 -2.06 -28.07 6.62
C ALA A 319 -0.90 -29.04 6.94
N GLN A 320 0.15 -28.59 7.63
CA GLN A 320 1.24 -29.46 8.09
C GLN A 320 0.77 -30.52 9.09
N LEU A 321 -0.15 -30.16 9.99
CA LEU A 321 -0.74 -31.10 10.94
C LEU A 321 -1.61 -32.15 10.25
N GLU A 322 -2.40 -31.75 9.26
CA GLU A 322 -3.22 -32.66 8.45
C GLU A 322 -2.35 -33.70 7.73
N SER A 323 -1.27 -33.25 7.07
CA SER A 323 -0.30 -34.12 6.42
C SER A 323 0.37 -35.11 7.40
N ILE A 324 0.82 -34.65 8.57
CA ILE A 324 1.42 -35.54 9.59
C ILE A 324 0.38 -36.52 10.16
N LYS A 325 -0.86 -36.07 10.37
CA LYS A 325 -1.94 -36.96 10.84
C LYS A 325 -2.24 -38.06 9.84
N ARG A 326 -2.23 -37.72 8.54
CA ARG A 326 -2.37 -38.70 7.44
C ARG A 326 -1.21 -39.70 7.41
N LEU A 327 0.02 -39.23 7.54
CA LEU A 327 1.20 -40.12 7.62
C LEU A 327 1.16 -41.05 8.83
N ILE A 328 0.70 -40.53 9.98
CA ILE A 328 0.52 -41.35 11.19
C ILE A 328 -0.57 -42.41 10.98
N SER A 329 -1.70 -42.10 10.32
CA SER A 329 -2.71 -43.11 10.01
C SER A 329 -2.19 -44.14 9.00
N GLU A 330 -1.51 -43.71 7.94
CA GLU A 330 -0.94 -44.60 6.92
C GLU A 330 0.03 -45.61 7.52
N LYS A 331 0.92 -45.16 8.43
CA LYS A 331 1.86 -46.02 9.16
C LYS A 331 1.19 -46.92 10.22
N ARG A 332 -0.03 -46.62 10.66
CA ARG A 332 -0.79 -47.47 11.58
C ARG A 332 -1.64 -48.50 10.86
N ASP A 333 -2.10 -48.14 9.66
CA ASP A 333 -2.94 -48.96 8.81
C ASP A 333 -2.11 -49.85 7.86
N GLU A 334 -0.77 -49.84 8.00
CA GLU A 334 0.16 -50.72 7.28
C GLU A 334 -0.10 -52.19 7.68
N VAL A 335 -0.77 -52.93 6.78
CA VAL A 335 -1.18 -54.32 7.01
C VAL A 335 0.03 -55.25 6.88
N VAL A 336 0.51 -55.79 8.01
CA VAL A 336 1.56 -56.81 8.03
C VAL A 336 0.96 -58.19 7.80
N TYR A 337 1.21 -58.78 6.63
CA TYR A 337 0.91 -60.18 6.35
C TYR A 337 2.02 -61.07 6.94
N TYR A 338 1.67 -61.95 7.88
CA TYR A 338 2.58 -62.96 8.40
C TYR A 338 2.36 -64.26 7.64
N ASP A 339 3.33 -64.66 6.82
CA ASP A 339 3.34 -65.98 6.21
C ASP A 339 3.85 -67.02 7.22
N THR A 340 3.42 -68.28 7.10
CA THR A 340 3.84 -69.35 8.03
C THR A 340 5.24 -69.85 7.71
N TYR A 341 6.14 -69.89 8.70
CA TYR A 341 7.56 -70.21 8.53
C TYR A 341 7.82 -71.61 7.94
N GLU A 342 8.60 -71.68 6.85
CA GLU A 342 9.00 -72.95 6.21
C GLU A 342 10.47 -73.37 6.50
N SER A 343 11.35 -72.50 7.04
CA SER A 343 12.79 -72.79 7.22
C SER A 343 13.45 -72.07 8.43
N MET A 344 14.72 -72.41 8.73
CA MET A 344 15.55 -71.77 9.76
C MET A 344 16.04 -70.36 9.36
N GLU A 345 16.23 -70.09 8.07
CA GLU A 345 16.49 -68.73 7.55
C GLU A 345 15.32 -67.79 7.83
N ALA A 346 14.09 -68.30 7.75
CA ALA A 346 12.88 -67.54 8.09
C ALA A 346 12.84 -67.14 9.59
N MET A 347 13.61 -67.80 10.47
CA MET A 347 13.78 -67.38 11.87
C MET A 347 14.72 -66.17 12.02
N LEU A 348 15.76 -66.06 11.17
CA LEU A 348 16.69 -64.91 11.18
C LEU A 348 16.05 -63.67 10.54
N GLU A 349 15.21 -63.86 9.51
CA GLU A 349 14.35 -62.80 8.97
C GLU A 349 13.43 -62.20 10.05
N LYS A 350 13.08 -62.96 11.10
CA LYS A 350 12.31 -62.46 12.23
C LYS A 350 13.07 -61.40 13.06
N GLU A 351 14.39 -61.51 13.16
CA GLU A 351 15.22 -60.56 13.90
C GLU A 351 15.37 -59.24 13.12
N GLU A 352 15.52 -59.32 11.79
CA GLU A 352 15.46 -58.16 10.89
C GLU A 352 14.06 -57.52 10.83
N MET A 353 12.99 -58.33 10.81
CA MET A 353 11.61 -57.83 10.86
C MET A 353 11.27 -57.19 12.21
N ALA A 354 11.81 -57.71 13.32
CA ALA A 354 11.69 -57.09 14.63
C ALA A 354 12.45 -55.75 14.71
N ALA A 355 13.63 -55.66 14.09
CA ALA A 355 14.38 -54.41 13.98
C ALA A 355 13.63 -53.38 13.12
N SER A 356 13.03 -53.81 12.00
CA SER A 356 12.17 -52.97 11.14
C SER A 356 10.94 -52.45 11.89
N ALA A 357 10.23 -53.31 12.64
CA ALA A 357 9.09 -52.91 13.45
C ALA A 357 9.47 -51.92 14.57
N TYR A 358 10.66 -52.06 15.15
CA TYR A 358 11.19 -51.12 16.12
C TYR A 358 11.48 -49.74 15.49
N LEU A 359 12.12 -49.71 14.31
CA LEU A 359 12.36 -48.48 13.55
C LEU A 359 11.05 -47.77 13.17
N GLN A 360 10.04 -48.50 12.68
CA GLN A 360 8.72 -47.95 12.38
C GLN A 360 8.05 -47.33 13.62
N ARG A 361 8.21 -47.97 14.79
CA ARG A 361 7.68 -47.44 16.06
C ARG A 361 8.39 -46.16 16.49
N GLU A 362 9.70 -46.05 16.32
CA GLU A 362 10.44 -44.82 16.56
C GLU A 362 10.02 -43.69 15.61
N GLU A 363 9.82 -43.98 14.33
CA GLU A 363 9.32 -43.01 13.35
C GLU A 363 7.93 -42.49 13.73
N LEU A 364 7.01 -43.38 14.13
CA LEU A 364 5.69 -43.01 14.63
C LEU A 364 5.77 -42.10 15.86
N GLN A 365 6.68 -42.39 16.80
CA GLN A 365 6.89 -41.52 17.97
C GLN A 365 7.43 -40.14 17.58
N LYS A 366 8.37 -40.07 16.63
CA LYS A 366 8.90 -38.81 16.08
C LYS A 366 7.79 -37.98 15.41
N LEU A 367 6.93 -38.61 14.61
CA LEU A 367 5.79 -37.94 13.97
C LEU A 367 4.77 -37.43 15.00
N GLN A 368 4.45 -38.23 16.03
CA GLN A 368 3.58 -37.80 17.12
C GLN A 368 4.16 -36.61 17.90
N GLN A 369 5.47 -36.63 18.18
CA GLN A 369 6.15 -35.52 18.84
C GLN A 369 6.10 -34.25 18.00
N LYS A 370 6.37 -34.36 16.69
CA LYS A 370 6.27 -33.25 15.74
C LYS A 370 4.84 -32.69 15.66
N ALA A 371 3.82 -33.54 15.65
CA ALA A 371 2.42 -33.12 15.69
C ALA A 371 2.11 -32.31 16.95
N ARG A 372 2.53 -32.77 18.14
CA ARG A 372 2.34 -32.03 19.40
C ARG A 372 3.05 -30.67 19.37
N GLN A 373 4.25 -30.59 18.81
CA GLN A 373 5.00 -29.34 18.69
C GLN A 373 4.30 -28.33 17.76
N LEU A 374 3.78 -28.80 16.63
CA LEU A 374 3.02 -27.97 15.69
C LEU A 374 1.69 -27.51 16.29
N GLU A 375 0.97 -28.36 17.03
CA GLU A 375 -0.25 -27.98 17.77
C GLU A 375 0.04 -26.91 18.83
N ALA A 376 1.13 -27.06 19.59
CA ALA A 376 1.56 -26.04 20.56
C ALA A 376 1.92 -24.70 19.87
N ARG A 377 2.60 -24.75 18.71
CA ARG A 377 2.90 -23.55 17.92
C ARG A 377 1.63 -22.90 17.38
N ARG A 378 0.68 -23.70 16.88
CA ARG A 378 -0.63 -23.23 16.42
C ARG A 378 -1.36 -22.51 17.55
N GLY A 379 -1.42 -23.11 18.75
CA GLY A 379 -2.02 -22.49 19.93
C GLY A 379 -1.42 -21.12 20.30
N ARG A 380 -0.08 -20.97 20.18
CA ARG A 380 0.58 -19.66 20.37
C ARG A 380 0.15 -18.63 19.32
N VAL A 381 0.01 -19.05 18.06
CA VAL A 381 -0.46 -18.17 16.98
C VAL A 381 -1.91 -17.75 17.22
N SER A 382 -2.79 -18.69 17.59
CA SER A 382 -4.19 -18.39 17.92
C SER A 382 -4.32 -17.40 19.09
N ALA A 383 -3.47 -17.53 20.13
CA ALA A 383 -3.43 -16.57 21.24
C ALA A 383 -2.92 -15.18 20.79
N LYS A 384 -1.93 -15.11 19.89
CA LYS A 384 -1.48 -13.83 19.32
C LYS A 384 -2.59 -13.17 18.49
N LYS A 385 -3.38 -13.94 17.74
CA LYS A 385 -4.53 -13.43 16.97
C LYS A 385 -5.61 -12.82 17.87
N SER A 386 -5.97 -13.49 18.97
CA SER A 386 -6.97 -12.96 19.90
C SER A 386 -6.46 -11.69 20.60
N TYR A 387 -5.19 -11.67 21.00
CA TYR A 387 -4.54 -10.47 21.53
C TYR A 387 -4.57 -9.31 20.52
N LEU A 388 -4.22 -9.56 19.26
CA LEU A 388 -4.20 -8.53 18.22
C LEU A 388 -5.59 -8.00 17.90
N ARG A 389 -6.62 -8.87 17.88
CA ARG A 389 -8.02 -8.46 17.75
C ARG A 389 -8.41 -7.51 18.89
N ASN A 390 -8.14 -7.87 20.14
CA ASN A 390 -8.42 -7.01 21.29
C ASN A 390 -7.66 -5.67 21.19
N LYS A 391 -6.39 -5.72 20.78
CA LYS A 391 -5.57 -4.51 20.56
C LYS A 391 -6.16 -3.58 19.49
N LYS A 392 -6.70 -4.14 18.41
CA LYS A 392 -7.41 -3.38 17.37
C LYS A 392 -8.67 -2.73 17.94
N GLU A 393 -9.51 -3.48 18.66
CA GLU A 393 -10.73 -2.93 19.28
C GLU A 393 -10.43 -1.81 20.28
N ILE A 394 -9.41 -1.98 21.12
CA ILE A 394 -8.97 -0.93 22.06
C ILE A 394 -8.49 0.32 21.29
N CYS A 395 -7.79 0.15 20.16
CA CYS A 395 -7.37 1.26 19.32
C CYS A 395 -8.57 2.03 18.76
N ILE A 396 -9.58 1.29 18.27
CA ILE A 396 -10.82 1.87 17.75
C ILE A 396 -11.59 2.64 18.82
N ALA A 397 -11.79 2.02 19.98
CA ALA A 397 -12.49 2.65 21.10
C ALA A 397 -11.79 3.95 21.55
N LYS A 398 -10.47 3.95 21.69
CA LYS A 398 -9.69 5.13 22.10
C LYS A 398 -9.76 6.27 21.08
N HIS A 399 -9.72 5.95 19.79
CA HIS A 399 -9.81 6.97 18.75
C HIS A 399 -11.22 7.58 18.68
N ASN A 400 -12.25 6.75 18.77
CA ASN A 400 -13.64 7.22 18.86
C ASN A 400 -13.85 8.09 20.11
N GLU A 401 -13.27 7.73 21.25
CA GLU A 401 -13.29 8.55 22.46
C GLU A 401 -12.61 9.91 22.23
N LYS A 402 -11.43 9.94 21.59
CA LYS A 402 -10.71 11.18 21.25
C LYS A 402 -11.55 12.07 20.32
N ILE A 403 -12.18 11.51 19.29
CA ILE A 403 -13.09 12.25 18.40
C ILE A 403 -14.27 12.82 19.18
N GLN A 404 -14.93 12.00 20.01
CA GLN A 404 -16.07 12.44 20.81
C GLN A 404 -15.69 13.56 21.79
N GLN A 405 -14.51 13.49 22.41
CA GLN A 405 -14.00 14.55 23.27
C GLN A 405 -13.79 15.86 22.50
N ARG A 406 -13.19 15.80 21.29
CA ARG A 406 -13.02 16.98 20.43
C ARG A 406 -14.35 17.61 20.05
N THR A 407 -15.32 16.79 19.62
CA THR A 407 -16.67 17.27 19.28
C THR A 407 -17.36 17.93 20.48
N ARG A 408 -17.27 17.33 21.68
CA ARG A 408 -17.83 17.93 22.91
C ARG A 408 -17.21 19.29 23.24
N ILE A 409 -15.88 19.41 23.17
CA ILE A 409 -15.18 20.67 23.42
C ILE A 409 -15.59 21.72 22.39
N GLU A 410 -15.71 21.34 21.12
CA GLU A 410 -16.15 22.24 20.06
C GLU A 410 -17.61 22.70 20.26
N ASP A 411 -18.50 21.79 20.65
CA ASP A 411 -19.89 22.12 20.97
C ASP A 411 -20.00 23.01 22.22
N GLU A 412 -19.21 22.76 23.26
CA GLU A 412 -19.10 23.62 24.44
C GLU A 412 -18.59 25.02 24.08
N TYR A 413 -17.59 25.12 23.21
CA TYR A 413 -17.10 26.40 22.70
C TYR A 413 -18.17 27.14 21.89
N ARG A 414 -18.84 26.44 20.95
CA ARG A 414 -19.91 27.01 20.12
C ARG A 414 -21.08 27.49 20.96
N THR A 415 -21.48 26.72 21.97
CA THR A 415 -22.58 27.10 22.88
C THR A 415 -22.19 28.28 23.76
N HIS A 416 -20.98 28.30 24.34
CA HIS A 416 -20.49 29.44 25.12
C HIS A 416 -20.42 30.71 24.27
N HIS A 417 -19.89 30.62 23.05
CA HIS A 417 -19.83 31.74 22.12
C HIS A 417 -21.23 32.24 21.72
N THR A 418 -22.17 31.32 21.45
CA THR A 418 -23.56 31.68 21.15
C THR A 418 -24.25 32.37 22.33
N VAL A 419 -24.01 31.90 23.56
CA VAL A 419 -24.54 32.52 24.78
C VAL A 419 -23.92 33.91 24.99
N GLN A 420 -22.61 34.06 24.79
CA GLN A 420 -21.93 35.35 24.87
C GLN A 420 -22.52 36.35 23.87
N LEU A 421 -22.64 35.97 22.60
CA LEU A 421 -23.27 36.82 21.58
C LEU A 421 -24.71 37.21 21.93
N LYS A 422 -25.49 36.32 22.55
CA LYS A 422 -26.84 36.64 23.02
C LYS A 422 -26.82 37.64 24.18
N ARG A 423 -25.88 37.53 25.11
CA ARG A 423 -25.71 38.47 26.23
C ARG A 423 -25.31 39.85 25.74
N GLU A 424 -24.36 39.93 24.81
CA GLU A 424 -23.94 41.17 24.18
C GLU A 424 -25.12 41.85 23.46
N LYS A 425 -25.91 41.10 22.68
CA LYS A 425 -27.13 41.63 22.05
C LYS A 425 -28.16 42.17 23.03
N LEU A 426 -28.40 41.46 24.14
CA LEU A 426 -29.32 41.92 25.18
C LEU A 426 -28.82 43.21 25.85
N HIS A 427 -27.51 43.28 26.11
CA HIS A 427 -26.88 44.49 26.65
C HIS A 427 -27.04 45.68 25.69
N ASP A 428 -26.76 45.48 24.41
CA ASP A 428 -26.93 46.51 23.37
C ASP A 428 -28.40 46.98 23.24
N GLU A 429 -29.37 46.08 23.43
CA GLU A 429 -30.79 46.43 23.44
C GLU A 429 -31.18 47.24 24.69
N GLU A 430 -30.66 46.87 25.86
CA GLU A 430 -30.86 47.61 27.11
C GLU A 430 -30.24 49.01 27.05
N GLU A 431 -29.03 49.13 26.50
CA GLU A 431 -28.40 50.43 26.27
C GLU A 431 -29.22 51.31 25.32
N ARG A 432 -29.72 50.75 24.22
CA ARG A 432 -30.62 51.50 23.30
C ARG A 432 -31.90 51.95 24.00
N LYS A 433 -32.53 51.10 24.82
CA LYS A 433 -33.72 51.45 25.61
C LYS A 433 -33.40 52.54 26.64
N SER A 434 -32.29 52.42 27.35
CA SER A 434 -31.84 53.40 28.35
C SER A 434 -31.51 54.76 27.72
N ALA A 435 -30.84 54.75 26.55
CA ALA A 435 -30.56 55.95 25.77
C ALA A 435 -31.86 56.62 25.29
N TRP A 436 -32.85 55.84 24.84
CA TRP A 436 -34.17 56.37 24.46
C TRP A 436 -34.91 57.00 25.64
N VAL A 437 -34.94 56.33 26.81
CA VAL A 437 -35.56 56.88 28.03
C VAL A 437 -34.87 58.17 28.45
N SER A 438 -33.53 58.20 28.39
CA SER A 438 -32.74 59.38 28.74
C SER A 438 -33.01 60.54 27.79
N GLN A 439 -33.13 60.26 26.49
CA GLN A 439 -33.51 61.26 25.48
C GLN A 439 -34.91 61.83 25.75
N GLU A 440 -35.90 60.98 26.06
CA GLU A 440 -37.26 61.44 26.33
C GLU A 440 -37.38 62.23 27.65
N ARG A 441 -36.61 61.81 28.68
CA ARG A 441 -36.45 62.57 29.92
C ARG A 441 -35.84 63.94 29.64
N GLN A 442 -34.81 64.02 28.80
CA GLN A 442 -34.18 65.28 28.44
C GLN A 442 -35.16 66.21 27.71
N ARG A 443 -35.92 65.71 26.72
CA ARG A 443 -36.99 66.46 26.05
C ARG A 443 -38.03 66.98 27.03
N THR A 444 -38.40 66.18 28.03
CA THR A 444 -39.36 66.59 29.08
C THR A 444 -38.78 67.69 29.95
N LEU A 445 -37.51 67.58 30.37
CA LEU A 445 -36.82 68.63 31.12
C LEU A 445 -36.68 69.91 30.31
N ASP A 446 -36.40 69.82 29.01
CA ASP A 446 -36.33 70.97 28.11
C ASP A 446 -37.71 71.64 27.97
N ARG A 447 -38.79 70.87 27.80
CA ARG A 447 -40.18 71.39 27.81
C ARG A 447 -40.50 72.11 29.12
N LEU A 448 -40.12 71.54 30.27
CA LEU A 448 -40.31 72.15 31.59
C LEU A 448 -39.48 73.43 31.76
N ARG A 449 -38.21 73.45 31.30
CA ARG A 449 -37.39 74.66 31.27
C ARG A 449 -38.02 75.75 30.42
N THR A 450 -38.50 75.39 29.23
CA THR A 450 -39.18 76.32 28.31
C THR A 450 -40.50 76.84 28.91
N PHE A 451 -41.26 75.98 29.58
CA PHE A 451 -42.49 76.36 30.29
C PHE A 451 -42.21 77.34 31.43
N LYS A 452 -41.20 77.06 32.27
CA LYS A 452 -40.75 77.95 33.34
C LYS A 452 -40.24 79.30 32.81
N GLN A 453 -39.60 79.30 31.65
CA GLN A 453 -39.12 80.51 30.98
C GLN A 453 -40.27 81.35 30.37
N ARG A 454 -41.35 80.71 29.90
CA ARG A 454 -42.56 81.39 29.41
C ARG A 454 -43.49 81.90 30.51
N TYR A 455 -43.45 81.31 31.71
CA TYR A 455 -44.28 81.72 32.86
C TYR A 455 -43.44 81.87 34.15
N PRO A 456 -42.59 82.90 34.25
CA PRO A 456 -41.80 83.14 35.44
C PRO A 456 -42.70 83.62 36.60
N GLY A 457 -42.87 82.78 37.63
CA GLY A 457 -43.48 83.19 38.90
C GLY A 457 -44.67 82.38 39.41
N GLN A 458 -45.15 81.36 38.69
CA GLN A 458 -46.21 80.48 39.19
C GLN A 458 -45.73 79.03 39.29
N VAL A 459 -45.89 78.47 40.50
CA VAL A 459 -46.00 77.05 40.90
C VAL A 459 -45.03 76.69 42.03
N ILE A 460 -45.57 76.68 43.26
CA ILE A 460 -45.02 75.99 44.44
C ILE A 460 -45.80 74.67 44.56
N LEU A 461 -45.19 73.55 44.21
CA LEU A 461 -45.75 72.22 44.50
C LEU A 461 -45.35 71.81 45.92
N LYS A 462 -46.30 71.84 46.86
CA LYS A 462 -46.11 71.35 48.24
C LYS A 462 -46.31 69.82 48.26
N SER A 463 -45.23 69.05 48.42
CA SER A 463 -45.34 67.61 48.69
C SER A 463 -45.70 67.37 50.16
N THR A 464 -46.83 66.72 50.39
CA THR A 464 -47.36 66.38 51.71
C THR A 464 -47.03 64.93 52.06
N ARG A 465 -46.50 64.73 53.29
CA ARG A 465 -46.38 63.48 54.09
C ARG A 465 -45.18 62.53 53.86
N LEU A 466 -44.26 62.57 54.82
CA LEU A 466 -43.63 61.40 55.44
C LEU A 466 -44.59 60.75 56.46
N ARG A 467 -44.58 59.41 56.60
CA ARG A 467 -44.60 58.70 57.92
C ARG A 467 -44.60 57.16 57.87
N LEU A 468 -43.87 56.60 58.85
CA LEU A 468 -43.93 55.28 59.52
C LEU A 468 -43.44 54.04 58.73
N ALA A 469 -42.78 53.03 59.30
CA ALA A 469 -41.96 52.79 60.51
C ALA A 469 -41.53 51.29 60.49
N HIS A 470 -40.47 50.92 61.24
CA HIS A 470 -40.23 49.67 62.01
C HIS A 470 -38.69 49.47 62.12
N ALA A 471 -38.02 49.72 63.25
CA ALA A 471 -38.03 49.10 64.59
C ALA A 471 -37.08 47.87 64.77
N ARG A 472 -35.92 48.14 65.39
CA ARG A 472 -35.33 47.49 66.60
C ARG A 472 -34.79 46.02 66.54
N ARG A 473 -33.48 45.90 66.85
CA ARG A 473 -32.85 45.18 68.00
C ARG A 473 -31.94 43.93 67.72
N LYS A 474 -30.68 44.01 68.24
CA LYS A 474 -29.72 42.99 68.78
C LYS A 474 -29.37 41.76 67.90
N GLY A 475 -28.16 41.24 67.73
CA GLY A 475 -26.84 41.39 68.38
C GLY A 475 -26.25 40.00 68.67
N ALA A 476 -25.10 39.61 68.09
CA ALA A 476 -24.12 38.66 68.65
C ALA A 476 -22.89 38.42 67.72
N ALA A 477 -21.71 38.60 68.32
CA ALA A 477 -20.43 37.88 68.14
C ALA A 477 -19.60 37.94 66.82
N SER A 478 -18.41 38.57 66.97
CA SER A 478 -17.11 38.32 66.30
C SER A 478 -16.57 36.89 66.58
N PRO A 479 -15.46 36.37 65.99
CA PRO A 479 -14.18 37.04 65.65
C PRO A 479 -13.71 36.81 64.18
N VAL A 480 -13.02 37.73 63.47
CA VAL A 480 -11.65 38.29 63.57
C VAL A 480 -10.51 37.27 63.54
N LEU A 481 -9.64 37.45 62.51
CA LEU A 481 -8.16 37.44 62.44
C LEU A 481 -7.78 36.91 61.03
N ARG A 482 -6.93 37.49 60.17
CA ARG A 482 -5.94 38.59 60.24
C ARG A 482 -5.47 38.95 58.81
N GLU A 483 -5.07 40.23 58.67
CA GLU A 483 -3.96 40.84 57.89
C GLU A 483 -3.69 40.34 56.45
N ASP A 484 -3.48 41.20 55.44
CA ASP A 484 -2.60 42.36 55.50
C ASP A 484 -2.93 43.44 54.45
N GLN A 485 -2.59 44.67 54.82
CA GLN A 485 -2.66 45.91 54.03
C GLN A 485 -1.48 45.99 53.04
N CYS A 486 -1.70 46.61 51.88
CA CYS A 486 -1.00 47.87 51.56
C CYS A 486 -1.59 48.56 50.33
N ASP A 487 -1.69 49.88 50.50
CA ASP A 487 -2.23 50.89 49.61
C ASP A 487 -1.36 51.13 48.36
N SER A 488 -1.97 51.56 47.27
CA SER A 488 -1.77 52.93 46.72
C SER A 488 -2.68 53.21 45.53
N LEU A 489 -3.30 54.40 45.60
CA LEU A 489 -4.28 55.01 44.69
C LEU A 489 -3.60 55.73 43.49
N PRO A 490 -4.38 56.32 42.54
CA PRO A 490 -4.11 56.31 41.09
C PRO A 490 -3.67 57.68 40.53
N SER A 491 -3.37 57.73 39.23
CA SER A 491 -3.44 59.00 38.47
C SER A 491 -3.62 58.84 36.96
N VAL A 492 -4.69 59.51 36.49
CA VAL A 492 -4.72 60.44 35.34
C VAL A 492 -4.85 59.89 33.90
N LEU A 493 -6.09 60.00 33.41
CA LEU A 493 -6.60 60.70 32.21
C LEU A 493 -6.06 60.42 30.77
N GLN A 494 -7.06 60.28 29.89
CA GLN A 494 -7.17 60.64 28.45
C GLN A 494 -6.49 59.69 27.44
N VAL A 495 -7.24 58.94 26.62
CA VAL A 495 -8.11 59.33 25.48
C VAL A 495 -7.33 60.04 24.38
N GLU A 496 -7.11 59.36 23.25
CA GLU A 496 -7.60 59.86 21.96
C GLU A 496 -7.76 58.76 20.89
N GLU A 497 -8.97 58.73 20.32
CA GLU A 497 -9.39 58.07 19.09
C GLU A 497 -8.82 58.76 17.84
N LYS A 498 -8.60 57.99 16.76
CA LYS A 498 -9.21 58.15 15.41
C LYS A 498 -8.47 57.27 14.38
N THR A 499 -9.07 56.33 13.62
CA THR A 499 -9.93 56.45 12.41
C THR A 499 -9.36 57.46 11.38
N GLU A 500 -9.18 57.24 10.06
CA GLU A 500 -9.84 56.46 9.00
C GLU A 500 -8.87 56.39 7.78
N GLU A 501 -8.87 55.28 7.02
CA GLU A 501 -9.32 55.13 5.61
C GLU A 501 -8.34 55.41 4.45
N VAL A 502 -8.24 54.36 3.61
CA VAL A 502 -8.32 54.31 2.13
C VAL A 502 -7.16 54.86 1.28
N GLY A 503 -6.70 54.02 0.34
CA GLY A 503 -5.97 54.46 -0.86
C GLY A 503 -5.25 53.33 -1.60
N GLU A 504 -5.82 52.91 -2.73
CA GLU A 504 -5.42 51.84 -3.66
C GLU A 504 -3.98 51.90 -4.20
N GLY A 505 -3.42 50.74 -4.58
CA GLY A 505 -2.13 50.66 -5.28
C GLY A 505 -1.76 49.27 -5.81
N ARG A 506 -2.41 48.87 -6.91
CA ARG A 506 -2.19 47.68 -7.75
C ARG A 506 -0.74 47.56 -8.28
N VAL A 507 -0.03 46.45 -8.01
CA VAL A 507 1.01 45.89 -8.92
C VAL A 507 1.02 44.36 -8.88
N LYS A 508 0.84 43.76 -10.06
CA LYS A 508 0.93 42.34 -10.39
C LYS A 508 2.39 41.90 -10.58
N ARG A 509 2.78 40.73 -10.04
CA ARG A 509 3.76 39.74 -10.57
C ARG A 509 3.27 38.39 -10.03
N GLY A 510 2.83 37.39 -10.79
CA GLY A 510 3.46 36.75 -11.94
C GLY A 510 4.21 35.49 -11.45
N PRO A 511 3.70 34.26 -11.63
CA PRO A 511 4.36 33.04 -11.16
C PRO A 511 5.47 32.63 -12.14
N SER A 512 6.69 32.46 -11.64
CA SER A 512 7.78 31.88 -12.42
C SER A 512 7.61 30.37 -12.51
N GLN A 513 7.49 29.91 -13.74
CA GLN A 513 7.57 28.51 -14.14
C GLN A 513 9.00 28.02 -13.96
N THR A 514 9.19 26.94 -13.20
CA THR A 514 10.42 26.16 -13.22
C THR A 514 10.09 24.85 -13.91
N THR A 515 10.63 24.68 -15.11
CA THR A 515 10.53 23.50 -15.94
C THR A 515 11.42 22.40 -15.34
N GLU A 516 10.83 21.34 -14.80
CA GLU A 516 11.49 20.08 -14.46
C GLU A 516 11.00 18.97 -15.42
N PRO A 517 11.82 17.92 -15.69
CA PRO A 517 11.67 17.08 -16.87
C PRO A 517 10.54 16.05 -16.68
N GLN A 518 9.54 16.11 -17.57
CA GLN A 518 8.32 15.29 -17.57
C GLN A 518 8.53 13.83 -18.01
N SER A 519 9.76 13.42 -18.31
CA SER A 519 10.05 12.11 -18.93
C SER A 519 9.96 10.91 -17.98
N LEU A 520 10.17 11.08 -16.66
CA LEU A 520 10.13 9.93 -15.73
C LEU A 520 8.71 9.61 -15.23
N VAL A 521 7.86 10.63 -15.08
CA VAL A 521 6.50 10.49 -14.55
C VAL A 521 5.56 9.83 -15.59
N GLN A 522 5.80 10.05 -16.89
CA GLN A 522 5.03 9.39 -17.95
C GLN A 522 5.29 7.88 -18.04
N LEU A 523 6.50 7.40 -17.73
CA LEU A 523 6.79 5.96 -17.69
C LEU A 523 6.13 5.27 -16.50
N GLU A 524 6.00 5.97 -15.36
CA GLU A 524 5.33 5.44 -14.17
C GLU A 524 3.83 5.28 -14.39
N ASP A 525 3.14 6.29 -14.94
CA ASP A 525 1.69 6.21 -15.17
C ASP A 525 1.30 5.25 -16.32
N THR A 526 2.09 5.20 -17.40
CA THR A 526 1.75 4.36 -18.57
C THR A 526 1.94 2.87 -18.26
N SER A 527 3.00 2.50 -17.52
CA SER A 527 3.26 1.12 -17.11
C SER A 527 2.29 0.61 -16.03
N LEU A 528 1.90 1.46 -15.08
CA LEU A 528 0.88 1.15 -14.06
C LEU A 528 -0.50 0.89 -14.69
N THR A 529 -0.91 1.73 -15.64
CA THR A 529 -2.25 1.67 -16.24
C THR A 529 -2.39 0.45 -17.19
N GLN A 530 -1.32 0.09 -17.90
CA GLN A 530 -1.29 -1.15 -18.70
C GLN A 530 -1.30 -2.42 -17.82
N LEU A 531 -0.66 -2.39 -16.64
CA LEU A 531 -0.66 -3.49 -15.66
C LEU A 531 -2.02 -3.68 -14.97
N GLU A 532 -2.77 -2.60 -14.70
CA GLU A 532 -4.14 -2.69 -14.17
C GLU A 532 -5.12 -3.23 -15.21
N ALA A 533 -4.97 -2.85 -16.49
CA ALA A 533 -5.74 -3.41 -17.60
C ALA A 533 -5.44 -4.90 -17.85
N THR A 534 -4.29 -5.40 -17.40
CA THR A 534 -3.95 -6.83 -17.45
C THR A 534 -4.56 -7.63 -16.30
N SER A 535 -5.26 -7.01 -15.35
CA SER A 535 -5.95 -7.72 -14.26
C SER A 535 -7.42 -8.00 -14.60
N LEU A 536 -7.68 -8.95 -15.51
CA LEU A 536 -9.03 -9.47 -15.71
C LEU A 536 -9.47 -10.34 -14.52
N PRO A 537 -10.77 -10.32 -14.16
CA PRO A 537 -11.29 -11.08 -13.04
C PRO A 537 -11.42 -12.55 -13.43
N LEU A 538 -10.67 -13.43 -12.76
CA LEU A 538 -10.86 -14.89 -12.84
C LEU A 538 -12.09 -15.36 -12.05
N SER A 539 -13.15 -14.55 -11.99
CA SER A 539 -14.39 -14.84 -11.26
C SER A 539 -15.57 -14.86 -12.22
N GLY A 540 -15.80 -16.02 -12.84
CA GLY A 540 -17.14 -16.43 -13.24
C GLY A 540 -17.82 -17.09 -12.04
N VAL A 541 -19.02 -16.61 -11.70
CA VAL A 541 -19.94 -17.04 -10.61
C VAL A 541 -19.77 -16.30 -9.28
N THR A 542 -20.40 -15.13 -9.18
CA THR A 542 -20.87 -14.56 -7.91
C THR A 542 -22.36 -14.88 -7.76
N SER A 543 -22.72 -15.76 -6.83
CA SER A 543 -24.06 -15.80 -6.26
C SER A 543 -24.08 -14.84 -5.07
N GLU A 544 -24.94 -13.82 -5.15
CA GLU A 544 -25.15 -12.84 -4.09
C GLU A 544 -25.57 -13.52 -2.77
N LEU A 545 -24.95 -13.09 -1.67
CA LEU A 545 -25.49 -13.28 -0.32
C LEU A 545 -25.34 -11.95 0.44
N PRO A 546 -26.39 -11.47 1.15
CA PRO A 546 -26.41 -10.14 1.77
C PRO A 546 -25.58 -10.10 3.07
N PRO A 547 -25.24 -8.90 3.58
CA PRO A 547 -24.40 -8.75 4.77
C PRO A 547 -25.11 -9.27 6.03
N PRO A 548 -24.36 -9.82 7.02
CA PRO A 548 -24.97 -10.31 8.25
C PRO A 548 -25.46 -9.14 9.11
N VAL A 549 -26.76 -9.23 9.43
CA VAL A 549 -27.49 -8.42 10.40
C VAL A 549 -26.89 -8.56 11.80
N SER A 550 -26.65 -7.42 12.45
CA SER A 550 -26.26 -7.31 13.85
C SER A 550 -27.38 -7.80 14.79
N LEU A 551 -27.04 -8.66 15.76
CA LEU A 551 -27.92 -9.06 16.88
C LEU A 551 -27.08 -9.37 18.14
N PRO A 552 -27.65 -9.29 19.37
CA PRO A 552 -27.21 -8.31 20.37
C PRO A 552 -26.40 -8.88 21.55
N LEU A 553 -25.79 -7.91 22.23
CA LEU A 553 -25.16 -7.93 23.56
C LEU A 553 -25.80 -8.94 24.52
N LEU A 554 -25.03 -9.94 24.96
CA LEU A 554 -25.32 -10.68 26.18
C LEU A 554 -24.24 -10.39 27.24
N ASN A 555 -24.72 -9.71 28.27
CA ASN A 555 -24.07 -9.36 29.51
C ASN A 555 -23.52 -10.60 30.23
N ASN A 556 -22.25 -10.58 30.66
CA ASN A 556 -21.78 -11.42 31.76
C ASN A 556 -20.60 -10.75 32.49
N ASN A 557 -20.91 -10.34 33.71
CA ASN A 557 -19.99 -9.85 34.72
C ASN A 557 -19.09 -10.99 35.22
N LEU A 558 -17.76 -10.83 35.14
CA LEU A 558 -16.81 -11.54 35.99
C LEU A 558 -15.67 -10.58 36.37
N GLU A 559 -15.44 -10.48 37.68
CA GLU A 559 -14.48 -9.63 38.36
C GLU A 559 -13.00 -9.92 38.02
N PRO A 560 -12.08 -8.96 38.25
CA PRO A 560 -10.70 -9.04 37.79
C PRO A 560 -9.78 -9.79 38.78
N CYS A 561 -9.12 -10.85 38.32
CA CYS A 561 -7.95 -11.41 39.01
C CYS A 561 -6.69 -10.59 38.70
N SER A 562 -6.15 -9.93 39.72
CA SER A 562 -4.84 -9.30 39.75
C SER A 562 -3.73 -10.36 39.67
N VAL A 563 -2.95 -10.34 38.59
CA VAL A 563 -1.71 -11.14 38.48
C VAL A 563 -0.53 -10.20 38.29
N THR A 564 0.39 -10.28 39.24
CA THR A 564 1.65 -9.55 39.35
C THR A 564 2.51 -9.72 38.09
N ILE A 565 2.91 -8.59 37.50
CA ILE A 565 3.80 -8.50 36.34
C ILE A 565 5.25 -8.64 36.82
N ASN A 566 5.95 -9.69 36.39
CA ASN A 566 7.41 -9.71 36.38
C ASN A 566 7.92 -9.34 34.97
N PRO A 567 8.92 -8.45 34.83
CA PRO A 567 9.45 -8.08 33.53
C PRO A 567 10.27 -9.23 32.91
N LEU A 568 10.02 -9.53 31.63
CA LEU A 568 10.81 -10.48 30.83
C LEU A 568 12.18 -9.86 30.43
N PRO A 569 13.24 -10.68 30.30
CA PRO A 569 14.57 -10.23 29.88
C PRO A 569 14.59 -9.87 28.38
N PRO A 570 15.55 -9.02 27.95
CA PRO A 570 15.65 -8.55 26.57
C PRO A 570 16.00 -9.68 25.59
N PRO A 571 15.59 -9.57 24.31
CA PRO A 571 15.81 -10.60 23.30
C PRO A 571 17.30 -10.70 22.91
N LEU A 572 17.76 -11.94 22.70
CA LEU A 572 19.11 -12.24 22.21
C LEU A 572 19.28 -11.85 20.72
N PRO A 573 20.49 -11.41 20.31
CA PRO A 573 20.77 -11.02 18.93
C PRO A 573 20.77 -12.21 17.95
N PRO A 574 20.52 -11.97 16.65
CA PRO A 574 20.44 -13.03 15.63
C PRO A 574 21.80 -13.66 15.33
N THR A 575 21.80 -14.97 15.07
CA THR A 575 22.97 -15.77 14.69
C THR A 575 23.46 -15.48 13.26
N PRO A 576 24.79 -15.48 13.02
CA PRO A 576 25.36 -15.21 11.69
C PRO A 576 25.13 -16.36 10.69
N PRO A 577 25.15 -16.07 9.37
CA PRO A 577 24.93 -17.06 8.31
C PRO A 577 26.12 -18.03 8.14
N PRO A 578 25.88 -19.25 7.62
CA PRO A 578 26.92 -20.26 7.41
C PRO A 578 27.89 -19.87 6.27
N PRO A 579 29.15 -20.35 6.32
CA PRO A 579 30.14 -20.07 5.29
C PRO A 579 29.84 -20.83 3.97
N PRO A 580 30.30 -20.29 2.83
CA PRO A 580 30.10 -20.91 1.52
C PRO A 580 30.91 -22.21 1.36
N PRO A 581 30.44 -23.14 0.52
CA PRO A 581 31.08 -24.44 0.32
C PRO A 581 32.42 -24.30 -0.41
N SER A 582 33.41 -25.08 0.04
CA SER A 582 34.73 -25.24 -0.57
C SER A 582 34.71 -26.06 -1.86
#